data_AF-A0A9W6GQB9-F1
#
_entry.id   AF-A0A9W6GQB9-F1
#
_cell.length_a   1.000
_cell.length_b   1.000
_cell.length_c   1.000
_cell.angle_alpha   90.00
_cell.angle_beta   90.00
_cell.angle_gamma   90.00
#
_symmetry.space_group_name_H-M   'P 1'
#
loop_
_entity.id
_entity.type
_entity.pdbx_description
1 polymer ?
#
loop_
_entity_poly.entity_id
_entity_poly.type
_entity_poly.pdbx_seq_one_letter_code
_entity_poly.pdbx_strand_id
1 'polypeptide(L)'
;MKIIIIYIFITLATFSNSIDPLTILMDFPDYRYMDLEKKERELTNNRRGVEFTKELYAEMFFSEDTYTAFNGEKFMSANKFFRLESGGSFSLKGSTKDIYGWFTAEYPMEYYGKNTREKGDRVGAANLVREAIDKLVELQVDFSKYDTNGDGLIEDIVIIFAGRGEQFKNAMGSNSIWPHVNSFSDISRGPFAYFRDHNGKKWMINRFAMLPQDLPLDLYIHEMGHILGISDLYGSNSTIGYWSSMSEIYSGDIIGSKINSYGAYHRNNLQNIYNQKNIQTFWAQTKEYNFDYLNRGGVVVSLYNSNLKKADNVIKINLPNKKLNVSHNNNKMYYANNYLNRGSSFTFTTFLPEDSDNKLNLEAWFNSYIDRENARIYIRPENSETWRKLTNLNAKKTNNNDGARRWLSSEFDLNKYSGQTVEIKGILLPSLKEWRKGVYISDLRITSNGERIFDLEIDRNKIIFDGFVESDGKEGLERYYLIEYRKPQDGIVDEGLLRTRKNIPYPSGLVIWYINEDYKDSEALVSIIETNNVKTYEVVRGELEPINDLKYEVASRILSSKPKPEVAVQEGKKFFYREPIPGANFFEMMDGISLEILEESDEVIKIKVTRNES
;
A
#
# COMPACT_ATOMS: atom_id res chain seq x y z
N MET A 1 -3.37 45.81 10.26
CA MET A 1 -2.22 44.91 10.01
C MET A 1 -2.77 43.49 10.09
N LYS A 2 -2.95 42.81 8.95
CA LYS A 2 -3.61 41.50 8.90
C LYS A 2 -2.63 40.42 9.38
N ILE A 3 -3.02 39.69 10.42
CA ILE A 3 -2.33 38.51 10.94
C ILE A 3 -2.56 37.38 9.93
N ILE A 4 -1.49 36.92 9.27
CA ILE A 4 -1.51 35.74 8.41
C ILE A 4 -1.10 34.57 9.28
N ILE A 5 -2.08 33.76 9.71
CA ILE A 5 -1.86 32.47 10.35
C ILE A 5 -1.63 31.46 9.21
N ILE A 6 -0.38 31.04 9.01
CA ILE A 6 -0.04 29.97 8.07
C ILE A 6 -0.22 28.64 8.81
N TYR A 7 -1.34 27.98 8.57
CA TYR A 7 -1.51 26.56 8.91
C TYR A 7 -0.67 25.73 7.94
N ILE A 8 0.41 25.12 8.42
CA ILE A 8 1.14 24.10 7.66
C ILE A 8 0.46 22.76 7.97
N PHE A 9 -0.46 22.35 7.10
CA PHE A 9 -1.01 21.00 7.09
C PHE A 9 0.06 20.02 6.60
N ILE A 10 0.30 18.96 7.37
CA ILE A 10 0.91 17.75 6.83
C ILE A 10 -0.16 17.08 5.97
N THR A 11 0.19 16.86 4.71
CA THR A 11 -0.66 16.42 3.61
C THR A 11 -1.19 15.00 3.85
N LEU A 12 -2.37 14.94 4.47
CA LEU A 12 -3.32 13.87 4.23
C LEU A 12 -3.61 13.88 2.73
N ALA A 13 -3.38 12.77 2.02
CA ALA A 13 -3.92 12.60 0.67
C ALA A 13 -5.39 13.05 0.67
N THR A 14 -5.76 13.88 -0.29
CA THR A 14 -7.14 14.26 -0.53
C THR A 14 -7.86 13.00 -0.99
N PHE A 15 -8.60 12.39 -0.06
CA PHE A 15 -9.54 11.37 -0.48
C PHE A 15 -10.72 12.14 -1.03
N SER A 16 -10.88 12.08 -2.34
CA SER A 16 -12.08 12.50 -3.01
C SER A 16 -12.77 11.24 -3.55
N ASN A 17 -14.01 11.36 -4.01
CA ASN A 17 -14.68 10.26 -4.69
C ASN A 17 -14.12 10.01 -6.11
N SER A 18 -13.02 10.66 -6.48
CA SER A 18 -12.20 10.32 -7.64
C SER A 18 -10.71 10.51 -7.43
N ILE A 19 -9.94 9.87 -8.30
CA ILE A 19 -8.55 10.23 -8.57
C ILE A 19 -8.46 10.67 -10.02
N ASP A 20 -7.71 11.75 -10.26
CA ASP A 20 -7.56 12.41 -11.53
C ASP A 20 -6.04 12.46 -11.87
N PRO A 21 -5.43 11.35 -12.32
CA PRO A 21 -3.98 11.20 -12.32
C PRO A 21 -3.32 11.94 -13.48
N LEU A 22 -2.26 12.70 -13.18
CA LEU A 22 -1.38 13.30 -14.19
C LEU A 22 -0.44 12.23 -14.75
N THR A 23 -0.67 11.80 -16.00
CA THR A 23 0.13 10.74 -16.63
C THR A 23 1.18 11.31 -17.58
N ILE A 24 2.43 10.85 -17.47
CA ILE A 24 3.54 11.30 -18.30
C ILE A 24 4.27 10.10 -18.90
N LEU A 25 4.38 10.07 -20.22
CA LEU A 25 5.05 9.02 -20.99
C LEU A 25 6.52 9.42 -21.23
N MET A 26 7.47 8.59 -20.79
CA MET A 26 8.92 8.87 -20.79
C MET A 26 9.74 7.75 -21.46
N ASP A 27 10.50 8.07 -22.50
CA ASP A 27 11.49 7.18 -23.10
C ASP A 27 12.92 7.65 -22.87
N PHE A 28 13.89 6.86 -23.32
CA PHE A 28 15.30 7.05 -23.01
C PHE A 28 16.14 7.14 -24.28
N PRO A 29 17.30 7.84 -24.28
CA PRO A 29 18.19 7.90 -25.44
C PRO A 29 18.63 6.52 -25.95
N ASP A 30 18.80 5.55 -25.06
CA ASP A 30 19.19 4.16 -25.36
C ASP A 30 18.01 3.19 -25.49
N TYR A 31 16.79 3.64 -25.17
CA TYR A 31 15.56 2.85 -25.30
C TYR A 31 14.36 3.77 -25.61
N ARG A 32 14.12 3.98 -26.91
CA ARG A 32 12.93 4.69 -27.40
C ARG A 32 11.69 3.82 -27.27
N TYR A 33 10.53 4.42 -26.98
CA TYR A 33 9.27 3.66 -26.87
C TYR A 33 8.92 2.89 -28.16
N MET A 34 9.34 3.39 -29.32
CA MET A 34 9.14 2.76 -30.63
C MET A 34 10.01 1.52 -30.87
N ASP A 35 11.00 1.25 -30.01
CA ASP A 35 11.91 0.11 -30.16
C ASP A 35 11.52 -1.10 -29.30
N LEU A 36 10.36 -1.04 -28.63
CA LEU A 36 9.85 -2.07 -27.72
C LEU A 36 9.95 -3.49 -28.34
N GLU A 37 9.33 -3.71 -29.49
CA GLU A 37 9.31 -5.03 -30.15
C GLU A 37 10.66 -5.46 -30.72
N LYS A 38 11.61 -4.53 -30.90
CA LYS A 38 12.96 -4.84 -31.37
C LYS A 38 13.87 -5.27 -30.23
N LYS A 39 13.63 -4.73 -29.03
CA LYS A 39 14.44 -4.97 -27.83
C LYS A 39 13.91 -6.14 -27.00
N GLU A 40 12.59 -6.23 -26.83
CA GLU A 40 11.98 -7.27 -26.02
C GLU A 40 11.72 -8.55 -26.81
N ARG A 41 11.96 -9.69 -26.16
CA ARG A 41 11.69 -11.02 -26.75
C ARG A 41 10.26 -11.48 -26.55
N GLU A 42 9.60 -10.96 -25.51
CA GLU A 42 8.28 -11.36 -25.06
C GLU A 42 7.53 -10.07 -24.69
N LEU A 43 6.25 -9.97 -25.09
CA LEU A 43 5.41 -8.79 -24.83
C LEU A 43 4.14 -9.21 -24.10
N THR A 44 3.73 -8.41 -23.13
CA THR A 44 2.51 -8.59 -22.32
C THR A 44 1.30 -8.29 -23.18
N ASN A 45 1.33 -7.14 -23.85
CA ASN A 45 0.23 -6.66 -24.68
C ASN A 45 0.40 -7.01 -26.16
N ASN A 46 1.49 -7.66 -26.58
CA ASN A 46 1.78 -7.98 -27.99
C ASN A 46 1.58 -6.82 -28.98
N ARG A 47 1.73 -5.57 -28.51
CA ARG A 47 1.62 -4.35 -29.30
C ARG A 47 3.00 -3.87 -29.73
N ARG A 48 3.11 -3.26 -30.90
CA ARG A 48 4.33 -2.52 -31.28
C ARG A 48 4.45 -1.25 -30.46
N GLY A 49 5.68 -0.77 -30.29
CA GLY A 49 5.98 0.43 -29.53
C GLY A 49 5.14 1.64 -29.93
N VAL A 50 4.97 1.85 -31.25
CA VAL A 50 4.18 2.96 -31.82
C VAL A 50 2.68 2.91 -31.50
N GLU A 51 2.16 1.77 -31.07
CA GLU A 51 0.73 1.60 -30.73
C GLU A 51 0.42 2.02 -29.29
N PHE A 52 1.44 2.29 -28.47
CA PHE A 52 1.28 2.81 -27.10
C PHE A 52 1.08 4.32 -27.12
N THR A 53 -0.08 4.74 -27.64
CA THR A 53 -0.49 6.13 -27.74
C THR A 53 -1.22 6.62 -26.48
N LYS A 54 -1.43 7.93 -26.39
CA LYS A 54 -2.25 8.52 -25.31
C LYS A 54 -3.68 8.00 -25.34
N GLU A 55 -4.23 7.77 -26.53
CA GLU A 55 -5.57 7.24 -26.72
C GLU A 55 -5.68 5.83 -26.15
N LEU A 56 -4.67 4.97 -26.37
CA LEU A 56 -4.65 3.63 -25.77
C LEU A 56 -4.67 3.70 -24.23
N TYR A 57 -3.78 4.49 -23.63
CA TYR A 57 -3.73 4.61 -22.18
C TYR A 57 -5.00 5.25 -21.61
N ALA A 58 -5.56 6.26 -22.27
CA ALA A 58 -6.85 6.82 -21.88
C ALA A 58 -7.98 5.79 -21.99
N GLU A 59 -7.96 4.93 -23.01
CA GLU A 59 -8.93 3.84 -23.17
C GLU A 59 -8.79 2.81 -22.03
N MET A 60 -7.57 2.39 -21.72
CA MET A 60 -7.26 1.43 -20.66
C MET A 60 -7.63 1.94 -19.27
N PHE A 61 -7.33 3.21 -18.98
CA PHE A 61 -7.46 3.75 -17.62
C PHE A 61 -8.84 4.37 -17.39
N PHE A 62 -9.31 5.21 -18.31
CA PHE A 62 -10.42 6.13 -18.02
C PHE A 62 -11.75 5.76 -18.66
N SER A 63 -11.78 4.86 -19.65
CA SER A 63 -13.04 4.43 -20.30
C SER A 63 -14.07 3.97 -19.28
N GLU A 64 -15.34 4.27 -19.51
CA GLU A 64 -16.40 3.93 -18.54
C GLU A 64 -16.61 2.43 -18.35
N ASP A 65 -16.34 1.64 -19.39
CA ASP A 65 -16.70 0.22 -19.44
C ASP A 65 -15.50 -0.67 -19.80
N THR A 66 -14.99 -0.58 -21.03
CA THR A 66 -13.94 -1.49 -21.52
C THR A 66 -12.86 -0.77 -22.29
N TYR A 67 -11.70 -1.43 -22.42
CA TYR A 67 -10.69 -1.14 -23.43
C TYR A 67 -10.50 -2.31 -24.39
N THR A 68 -10.00 -2.02 -25.59
CA THR A 68 -9.76 -3.00 -26.65
C THR A 68 -8.31 -3.48 -26.60
N ALA A 69 -8.10 -4.78 -26.41
CA ALA A 69 -6.77 -5.38 -26.44
C ALA A 69 -6.24 -5.56 -27.87
N PHE A 70 -4.99 -5.98 -28.01
CA PHE A 70 -4.31 -6.15 -29.31
C PHE A 70 -4.99 -7.17 -30.23
N ASN A 71 -5.70 -8.15 -29.66
CA ASN A 71 -6.44 -9.18 -30.39
C ASN A 71 -7.89 -8.76 -30.72
N GLY A 72 -8.30 -7.54 -30.37
CA GLY A 72 -9.66 -7.03 -30.59
C GLY A 72 -10.68 -7.41 -29.52
N GLU A 73 -10.30 -8.22 -28.52
CA GLU A 73 -11.16 -8.51 -27.38
C GLU A 73 -11.30 -7.30 -26.46
N LYS A 74 -12.45 -7.21 -25.77
CA LYS A 74 -12.76 -6.13 -24.84
C LYS A 74 -12.59 -6.58 -23.40
N PHE A 75 -11.84 -5.81 -22.63
CA PHE A 75 -11.58 -6.07 -21.21
C PHE A 75 -12.00 -4.89 -20.36
N MET A 76 -12.26 -5.14 -19.08
CA MET A 76 -12.62 -4.10 -18.10
C MET A 76 -11.53 -3.02 -18.04
N SER A 77 -11.91 -1.74 -18.11
CA SER A 77 -10.99 -0.62 -17.87
C SER A 77 -10.69 -0.45 -16.38
N ALA A 78 -9.63 0.29 -16.03
CA ALA A 78 -9.33 0.59 -14.62
C ALA A 78 -10.46 1.39 -13.95
N ASN A 79 -11.04 2.37 -14.64
CA ASN A 79 -12.19 3.13 -14.13
C ASN A 79 -13.40 2.23 -13.88
N LYS A 80 -13.71 1.27 -14.78
CA LYS A 80 -14.79 0.29 -14.51
C LYS A 80 -14.48 -0.54 -13.28
N PHE A 81 -13.25 -1.02 -13.12
CA PHE A 81 -12.85 -1.75 -11.90
C PHE A 81 -13.13 -0.91 -10.65
N PHE A 82 -12.63 0.33 -10.60
CA PHE A 82 -12.80 1.20 -9.43
C PHE A 82 -14.27 1.50 -9.12
N ARG A 83 -15.10 1.70 -10.15
CA ARG A 83 -16.54 1.87 -10.00
C ARG A 83 -17.21 0.61 -9.46
N LEU A 84 -16.88 -0.57 -10.00
CA LEU A 84 -17.44 -1.83 -9.51
C LEU A 84 -16.98 -2.15 -8.09
N GLU A 85 -15.70 -1.94 -7.78
CA GLU A 85 -15.09 -2.28 -6.50
C GLU A 85 -15.61 -1.40 -5.35
N SER A 86 -16.03 -0.17 -5.67
CA SER A 86 -16.58 0.83 -4.73
C SER A 86 -18.10 0.99 -4.78
N GLY A 87 -18.83 0.15 -5.53
CA GLY A 87 -20.29 0.28 -5.67
C GLY A 87 -20.73 1.58 -6.36
N GLY A 88 -19.86 2.15 -7.19
CA GLY A 88 -20.05 3.36 -7.97
C GLY A 88 -19.76 4.65 -7.21
N SER A 89 -19.27 4.59 -5.97
CA SER A 89 -18.94 5.79 -5.20
C SER A 89 -17.56 6.38 -5.51
N PHE A 90 -16.69 5.60 -6.16
CA PHE A 90 -15.36 6.03 -6.54
C PHE A 90 -15.13 5.80 -8.04
N SER A 91 -14.42 6.73 -8.68
CA SER A 91 -14.12 6.66 -10.12
C SER A 91 -12.71 7.17 -10.42
N LEU A 92 -12.09 6.63 -11.46
CA LEU A 92 -10.84 7.17 -12.01
C LEU A 92 -11.19 8.08 -13.18
N LYS A 93 -10.86 9.38 -13.09
CA LYS A 93 -11.19 10.36 -14.13
C LYS A 93 -9.95 10.79 -14.88
N GLY A 94 -10.12 11.06 -16.17
CA GLY A 94 -9.05 11.54 -17.02
C GLY A 94 -9.41 11.39 -18.48
N SER A 95 -8.54 11.89 -19.33
CA SER A 95 -8.67 11.88 -20.78
C SER A 95 -7.28 11.93 -21.43
N THR A 96 -7.24 11.92 -22.76
CA THR A 96 -5.99 12.14 -23.50
C THR A 96 -5.34 13.51 -23.23
N LYS A 97 -6.07 14.48 -22.66
CA LYS A 97 -5.53 15.79 -22.27
C LYS A 97 -4.71 15.74 -20.98
N ASP A 98 -4.89 14.68 -20.18
CA ASP A 98 -4.23 14.47 -18.90
C ASP A 98 -3.03 13.52 -19.04
N ILE A 99 -2.72 13.13 -20.29
CA ILE A 99 -1.59 12.28 -20.67
C ILE A 99 -0.63 13.09 -21.55
N TYR A 100 0.63 13.19 -21.14
CA TYR A 100 1.67 13.96 -21.81
C TYR A 100 2.83 13.07 -22.26
N GLY A 101 3.59 13.49 -23.27
CA GLY A 101 4.67 12.70 -23.88
C GLY A 101 4.23 11.92 -25.13
N TRP A 102 5.04 11.00 -25.66
CA TRP A 102 6.35 10.56 -25.16
C TRP A 102 7.40 11.68 -25.16
N PHE A 103 8.04 11.91 -24.02
CA PHE A 103 9.25 12.73 -23.90
C PHE A 103 10.47 11.85 -23.73
N THR A 104 11.64 12.40 -24.03
CA THR A 104 12.92 11.68 -23.88
C THR A 104 13.67 12.25 -22.69
N ALA A 105 14.02 11.36 -21.78
CA ALA A 105 14.89 11.65 -20.64
C ALA A 105 16.30 12.05 -21.11
N GLU A 106 17.03 12.78 -20.27
CA GLU A 106 18.38 13.25 -20.60
C GLU A 106 19.40 12.09 -20.59
N TYR A 107 19.22 11.13 -19.66
CA TYR A 107 20.15 10.03 -19.44
C TYR A 107 19.60 8.67 -19.92
N PRO A 108 20.46 7.66 -20.13
CA PRO A 108 20.04 6.29 -20.42
C PRO A 108 19.17 5.67 -19.30
N MET A 109 18.37 4.65 -19.62
CA MET A 109 17.48 3.98 -18.65
C MET A 109 18.21 3.52 -17.38
N GLU A 110 19.45 3.03 -17.50
CA GLU A 110 20.27 2.60 -16.36
C GLU A 110 20.42 3.71 -15.30
N TYR A 111 20.50 4.98 -15.69
CA TYR A 111 20.64 6.08 -14.73
C TYR A 111 19.45 6.16 -13.76
N TYR A 112 18.26 5.83 -14.25
CA TYR A 112 17.01 5.90 -13.48
C TYR A 112 16.62 4.56 -12.84
N GLY A 113 16.90 3.44 -13.51
CA GLY A 113 16.47 2.09 -13.09
C GLY A 113 17.52 1.27 -12.35
N LYS A 114 18.78 1.70 -12.28
CA LYS A 114 19.82 0.91 -11.62
C LYS A 114 19.58 0.78 -10.12
N ASN A 115 19.53 -0.47 -9.67
CA ASN A 115 19.46 -0.79 -8.26
C ASN A 115 20.70 -0.35 -7.46
N THR A 116 20.47 0.43 -6.41
CA THR A 116 21.48 0.81 -5.41
C THR A 116 21.33 -0.01 -4.13
N ARG A 117 22.45 -0.23 -3.41
CA ARG A 117 22.46 -1.04 -2.18
C ARG A 117 21.56 -0.50 -1.07
N GLU A 118 21.30 0.81 -1.05
CA GLU A 118 20.59 1.47 0.06
C GLU A 118 19.13 1.77 -0.27
N LYS A 119 18.81 2.09 -1.53
CA LYS A 119 17.48 2.58 -1.90
C LYS A 119 16.88 1.87 -3.11
N GLY A 120 17.48 0.78 -3.61
CA GLY A 120 17.08 0.20 -4.90
C GLY A 120 17.21 1.24 -6.02
N ASP A 121 16.27 1.24 -6.96
CA ASP A 121 16.15 2.19 -8.07
C ASP A 121 15.42 3.51 -7.70
N ARG A 122 14.87 3.61 -6.48
CA ARG A 122 13.94 4.68 -6.07
C ARG A 122 14.45 6.10 -6.28
N VAL A 123 15.75 6.35 -6.04
CA VAL A 123 16.34 7.68 -6.26
C VAL A 123 16.39 8.04 -7.74
N GLY A 124 16.77 7.08 -8.58
CA GLY A 124 16.81 7.26 -10.03
C GLY A 124 15.40 7.50 -10.57
N ALA A 125 14.42 6.72 -10.14
CA ALA A 125 13.01 6.92 -10.51
C ALA A 125 12.51 8.35 -10.17
N ALA A 126 12.85 8.88 -8.99
CA ALA A 126 12.50 10.26 -8.63
C ALA A 126 13.17 11.33 -9.51
N ASN A 127 14.39 11.08 -10.02
CA ASN A 127 15.02 11.97 -10.99
C ASN A 127 14.23 11.97 -12.32
N LEU A 128 13.76 10.81 -12.77
CA LEU A 128 12.94 10.71 -13.98
C LEU A 128 11.63 11.49 -13.84
N VAL A 129 10.98 11.41 -12.68
CA VAL A 129 9.77 12.20 -12.38
C VAL A 129 10.07 13.69 -12.42
N ARG A 130 11.22 14.13 -11.90
CA ARG A 130 11.61 15.55 -11.96
C ARG A 130 11.82 16.05 -13.38
N GLU A 131 12.53 15.28 -14.21
CA GLU A 131 12.69 15.62 -15.63
C GLU A 131 11.35 15.65 -16.37
N ALA A 132 10.48 14.67 -16.11
CA ALA A 132 9.13 14.63 -16.68
C ALA A 132 8.34 15.91 -16.33
N ILE A 133 8.43 16.38 -15.10
CA ILE A 133 7.78 17.62 -14.64
C ILE A 133 8.39 18.85 -15.30
N ASP A 134 9.72 18.89 -15.45
CA ASP A 134 10.38 19.99 -16.15
C ASP A 134 9.92 20.09 -17.61
N LYS A 135 9.65 18.96 -18.28
CA LYS A 135 9.02 18.94 -19.62
C LYS A 135 7.61 19.53 -19.62
N LEU A 136 6.82 19.28 -18.57
CA LEU A 136 5.48 19.88 -18.46
C LEU A 136 5.54 21.39 -18.16
N VAL A 137 6.54 21.84 -17.40
CA VAL A 137 6.81 23.26 -17.16
C VAL A 137 7.20 23.96 -18.47
N GLU A 138 8.08 23.36 -19.28
CA GLU A 138 8.45 23.85 -20.62
C GLU A 138 7.22 23.99 -21.53
N LEU A 139 6.28 23.05 -21.45
CA LEU A 139 5.01 23.06 -22.19
C LEU A 139 3.93 23.98 -21.60
N GLN A 140 4.23 24.68 -20.51
CA GLN A 140 3.31 25.59 -19.83
C GLN A 140 2.00 24.90 -19.39
N VAL A 141 2.09 23.64 -18.95
CA VAL A 141 0.94 22.91 -18.41
C VAL A 141 0.38 23.64 -17.18
N ASP A 142 -0.94 23.69 -17.10
CA ASP A 142 -1.66 24.21 -15.95
C ASP A 142 -1.73 23.14 -14.86
N PHE A 143 -0.82 23.23 -13.90
CA PHE A 143 -0.72 22.29 -12.78
C PHE A 143 -1.84 22.45 -11.74
N SER A 144 -2.60 23.56 -11.75
CA SER A 144 -3.68 23.76 -10.79
C SER A 144 -4.84 22.77 -10.93
N LYS A 145 -4.94 22.09 -12.07
CA LYS A 145 -5.90 21.01 -12.32
C LYS A 145 -5.63 19.76 -11.49
N TYR A 146 -4.38 19.59 -11.06
CA TYR A 146 -3.91 18.42 -10.31
C TYR A 146 -3.60 18.77 -8.85
N ASP A 147 -4.11 19.92 -8.38
CA ASP A 147 -4.09 20.38 -6.99
C ASP A 147 -5.55 20.48 -6.51
N THR A 148 -6.10 19.32 -6.17
CA THR A 148 -7.53 19.09 -5.95
C THR A 148 -8.07 19.77 -4.69
N ASN A 149 -7.21 20.15 -3.74
CA ASN A 149 -7.59 20.88 -2.53
C ASN A 149 -7.01 22.30 -2.42
N GLY A 150 -6.19 22.74 -3.36
CA GLY A 150 -5.60 24.07 -3.37
C GLY A 150 -4.44 24.23 -2.38
N ASP A 151 -3.85 23.16 -1.86
CA ASP A 151 -2.71 23.21 -0.93
C ASP A 151 -1.35 23.34 -1.65
N GLY A 152 -1.36 23.28 -2.99
CA GLY A 152 -0.17 23.39 -3.83
C GLY A 152 0.59 22.08 -4.01
N LEU A 153 0.02 20.95 -3.60
CA LEU A 153 0.49 19.60 -3.91
C LEU A 153 -0.10 19.14 -5.25
N ILE A 154 0.75 18.62 -6.13
CA ILE A 154 0.33 17.87 -7.29
C ILE A 154 0.04 16.44 -6.87
N GLU A 155 -1.22 16.03 -6.98
CA GLU A 155 -1.65 14.67 -6.65
C GLU A 155 -1.42 13.69 -7.80
N ASP A 156 -1.23 12.42 -7.41
CA ASP A 156 -1.41 11.23 -8.25
C ASP A 156 -0.69 11.23 -9.61
N ILE A 157 0.61 11.51 -9.59
CA ILE A 157 1.46 11.44 -10.78
C ILE A 157 1.72 9.99 -11.18
N VAL A 158 1.52 9.68 -12.45
CA VAL A 158 1.84 8.37 -13.06
C VAL A 158 2.88 8.56 -14.16
N ILE A 159 4.05 7.93 -14.01
CA ILE A 159 5.04 7.86 -15.08
C ILE A 159 4.91 6.51 -15.77
N ILE A 160 4.68 6.54 -17.09
CA ILE A 160 4.81 5.36 -17.95
C ILE A 160 6.16 5.43 -18.65
N PHE A 161 7.08 4.53 -18.33
CA PHE A 161 8.42 4.51 -18.92
C PHE A 161 8.55 3.48 -20.06
N ALA A 162 9.36 3.76 -21.09
CA ALA A 162 9.54 2.87 -22.23
C ALA A 162 10.05 1.47 -21.83
N GLY A 163 9.58 0.42 -22.51
CA GLY A 163 10.02 -0.96 -22.27
C GLY A 163 9.19 -1.77 -21.25
N ARG A 164 9.81 -2.83 -20.72
CA ARG A 164 9.23 -3.74 -19.69
C ARG A 164 9.88 -3.49 -18.34
N GLY A 165 9.11 -3.58 -17.26
CA GLY A 165 9.62 -3.40 -15.90
C GLY A 165 10.53 -4.53 -15.43
N GLU A 166 11.34 -4.27 -14.40
CA GLU A 166 12.33 -5.20 -13.85
C GLU A 166 11.72 -6.53 -13.35
N GLN A 167 10.47 -6.51 -12.91
CA GLN A 167 9.76 -7.70 -12.40
C GLN A 167 9.51 -8.76 -13.48
N PHE A 168 9.61 -8.39 -14.75
CA PHE A 168 9.56 -9.32 -15.87
C PHE A 168 10.96 -9.55 -16.44
N LYS A 169 11.12 -10.69 -17.12
CA LYS A 169 12.21 -10.85 -18.09
C LYS A 169 12.11 -9.73 -19.13
N ASN A 170 13.19 -8.99 -19.28
CA ASN A 170 13.24 -7.78 -20.08
C ASN A 170 14.63 -7.56 -20.71
N ALA A 171 14.72 -6.66 -21.69
CA ALA A 171 15.95 -6.39 -22.44
C ALA A 171 17.05 -5.68 -21.63
N MET A 172 16.69 -4.96 -20.56
CA MET A 172 17.60 -4.16 -19.74
C MET A 172 18.01 -4.86 -18.44
N GLY A 173 17.47 -6.05 -18.16
CA GLY A 173 17.71 -6.79 -16.92
C GLY A 173 17.39 -5.95 -15.68
N SER A 174 18.32 -5.92 -14.72
CA SER A 174 18.22 -5.15 -13.47
C SER A 174 18.48 -3.64 -13.64
N ASN A 175 18.67 -3.16 -14.87
CA ASN A 175 18.77 -1.74 -15.19
C ASN A 175 17.43 -1.15 -15.64
N SER A 176 16.40 -1.98 -15.84
CA SER A 176 15.03 -1.49 -15.98
C SER A 176 14.49 -1.02 -14.63
N ILE A 177 13.45 -0.20 -14.65
CA ILE A 177 12.80 0.32 -13.44
C ILE A 177 11.82 -0.75 -12.92
N TRP A 178 11.84 -1.01 -11.61
CA TRP A 178 10.85 -1.85 -10.96
C TRP A 178 9.55 -1.05 -10.78
N PRO A 179 8.36 -1.55 -11.15
CA PRO A 179 7.12 -0.80 -10.95
C PRO A 179 6.77 -0.63 -9.48
N HIS A 180 6.46 0.60 -9.07
CA HIS A 180 6.20 0.94 -7.68
C HIS A 180 5.50 2.29 -7.52
N VAL A 181 4.86 2.48 -6.37
CA VAL A 181 4.52 3.80 -5.82
C VAL A 181 5.53 4.20 -4.76
N ASN A 182 6.07 5.41 -4.88
CA ASN A 182 6.96 6.00 -3.89
C ASN A 182 6.51 7.40 -3.49
N SER A 183 6.97 7.82 -2.31
CA SER A 183 6.91 9.23 -1.92
C SER A 183 8.27 9.90 -2.04
N PHE A 184 8.31 11.13 -2.57
CA PHE A 184 9.50 11.98 -2.50
C PHE A 184 9.96 12.19 -1.05
N SER A 185 9.01 12.21 -0.11
CA SER A 185 9.31 12.35 1.31
C SER A 185 10.09 11.16 1.89
N ASP A 186 10.05 9.99 1.24
CA ASP A 186 10.80 8.79 1.58
C ASP A 186 12.18 8.72 0.91
N ILE A 187 12.36 9.44 -0.20
CA ILE A 187 13.62 9.44 -0.96
C ILE A 187 14.54 10.54 -0.44
N SER A 188 14.05 11.78 -0.41
CA SER A 188 14.62 12.94 0.29
C SER A 188 13.62 14.11 0.21
N ARG A 189 13.32 14.79 1.34
CA ARG A 189 12.56 16.07 1.34
C ARG A 189 13.37 17.26 0.80
N GLY A 190 14.39 17.00 -0.02
CA GLY A 190 15.23 18.02 -0.65
C GLY A 190 14.51 18.76 -1.79
N PRO A 191 15.24 19.53 -2.61
CA PRO A 191 14.67 20.31 -3.73
C PRO A 191 13.88 19.47 -4.74
N PHE A 192 14.02 18.15 -4.76
CA PHE A 192 13.26 17.22 -5.61
C PHE A 192 11.75 17.26 -5.40
N ALA A 193 11.26 17.58 -4.20
CA ALA A 193 9.82 17.60 -3.95
C ALA A 193 9.14 18.88 -4.43
N TYR A 194 9.90 19.92 -4.83
CA TYR A 194 9.34 21.22 -5.18
C TYR A 194 9.80 21.67 -6.56
N PHE A 195 8.92 22.35 -7.27
CA PHE A 195 9.25 23.00 -8.54
C PHE A 195 8.51 24.33 -8.66
N ARG A 196 8.89 25.13 -9.66
CA ARG A 196 8.14 26.32 -10.04
C ARG A 196 7.60 26.13 -11.46
N ASP A 197 6.36 26.51 -11.69
CA ASP A 197 5.80 26.54 -13.03
C ASP A 197 6.32 27.74 -13.84
N HIS A 198 5.86 27.86 -15.09
CA HIS A 198 6.24 28.94 -15.99
C HIS A 198 5.84 30.35 -15.49
N ASN A 199 4.91 30.45 -14.55
CA ASN A 199 4.49 31.70 -13.90
C ASN A 199 5.24 31.95 -12.58
N GLY A 200 6.18 31.07 -12.21
CA GLY A 200 6.93 31.15 -10.97
C GLY A 200 6.15 30.69 -9.73
N LYS A 201 4.92 30.17 -9.87
CA LYS A 201 4.17 29.59 -8.73
C LYS A 201 4.87 28.32 -8.29
N LYS A 202 5.06 28.19 -6.97
CA LYS A 202 5.71 27.02 -6.36
C LYS A 202 4.69 25.91 -6.15
N TRP A 203 5.07 24.70 -6.55
CA TRP A 203 4.30 23.48 -6.42
C TRP A 203 5.10 22.43 -5.66
N MET A 204 4.42 21.47 -5.04
CA MET A 204 5.01 20.31 -4.37
C MET A 204 4.57 19.02 -5.06
N ILE A 205 5.40 17.99 -5.01
CA ILE A 205 5.08 16.61 -5.41
C ILE A 205 5.34 15.72 -4.21
N ASN A 206 4.36 14.88 -3.85
CA ASN A 206 4.50 13.96 -2.74
C ASN A 206 4.65 12.52 -3.21
N ARG A 207 3.74 12.01 -4.03
CA ARG A 207 3.73 10.60 -4.47
C ARG A 207 3.73 10.48 -5.98
N PHE A 208 4.31 9.40 -6.49
CA PHE A 208 4.27 9.05 -7.90
C PHE A 208 4.25 7.53 -8.07
N ALA A 209 3.63 7.06 -9.15
CA ALA A 209 3.68 5.68 -9.62
C ALA A 209 4.64 5.56 -10.81
N MET A 210 5.44 4.50 -10.84
CA MET A 210 6.29 4.11 -11.96
C MET A 210 5.72 2.84 -12.59
N LEU A 211 5.38 2.90 -13.89
CA LEU A 211 4.80 1.77 -14.62
C LEU A 211 5.47 1.63 -15.99
N PRO A 212 5.65 0.41 -16.51
CA PRO A 212 6.28 0.20 -17.81
C PRO A 212 5.32 0.45 -18.97
N GLN A 213 5.85 0.70 -20.16
CA GLN A 213 5.09 0.87 -21.40
C GLN A 213 4.18 -0.33 -21.67
N ASP A 214 4.73 -1.54 -21.56
CA ASP A 214 4.06 -2.80 -21.81
C ASP A 214 3.39 -3.36 -20.53
N LEU A 215 2.61 -2.52 -19.85
CA LEU A 215 1.99 -2.86 -18.56
C LEU A 215 0.78 -3.82 -18.69
N PRO A 216 0.66 -4.80 -17.79
CA PRO A 216 -0.61 -5.43 -17.45
C PRO A 216 -1.56 -4.42 -16.79
N LEU A 217 -2.86 -4.43 -17.08
CA LEU A 217 -3.80 -3.44 -16.50
C LEU A 217 -3.99 -3.64 -14.99
N ASP A 218 -4.01 -4.88 -14.51
CA ASP A 218 -4.12 -5.16 -13.07
C ASP A 218 -2.89 -4.70 -12.26
N LEU A 219 -1.72 -4.52 -12.89
CA LEU A 219 -0.57 -3.86 -12.28
C LEU A 219 -0.84 -2.37 -12.06
N TYR A 220 -1.44 -1.68 -13.04
CA TYR A 220 -1.86 -0.29 -12.84
C TYR A 220 -2.84 -0.18 -11.67
N ILE A 221 -3.82 -1.08 -11.60
CA ILE A 221 -4.82 -1.12 -10.53
C ILE A 221 -4.19 -1.40 -9.15
N HIS A 222 -3.18 -2.27 -9.10
CA HIS A 222 -2.40 -2.55 -7.90
C HIS A 222 -1.68 -1.27 -7.39
N GLU A 223 -0.92 -0.60 -8.26
CA GLU A 223 -0.20 0.64 -7.90
C GLU A 223 -1.17 1.77 -7.51
N MET A 224 -2.30 1.89 -8.21
CA MET A 224 -3.36 2.83 -7.82
C MET A 224 -3.96 2.50 -6.43
N GLY A 225 -3.93 1.24 -6.01
CA GLY A 225 -4.24 0.84 -4.64
C GLY A 225 -3.29 1.50 -3.62
N HIS A 226 -1.98 1.53 -3.87
CA HIS A 226 -1.04 2.24 -3.00
C HIS A 226 -1.29 3.74 -2.94
N ILE A 227 -1.72 4.34 -4.05
CA ILE A 227 -2.16 5.75 -4.08
C ILE A 227 -3.39 5.95 -3.18
N LEU A 228 -4.32 5.00 -3.15
CA LEU A 228 -5.45 4.98 -2.21
C LEU A 228 -5.05 4.64 -0.76
N GLY A 229 -3.78 4.35 -0.50
CA GLY A 229 -3.24 4.12 0.83
C GLY A 229 -3.33 2.69 1.34
N ILE A 230 -3.58 1.70 0.46
CA ILE A 230 -3.55 0.28 0.82
C ILE A 230 -2.19 -0.37 0.55
N SER A 231 -1.92 -1.46 1.27
CA SER A 231 -0.61 -2.11 1.34
C SER A 231 -0.48 -3.31 0.43
N ASP A 232 0.76 -3.71 0.15
CA ASP A 232 1.04 -5.05 -0.35
C ASP A 232 0.65 -6.11 0.67
N LEU A 233 0.23 -7.27 0.15
CA LEU A 233 -0.16 -8.46 0.88
C LEU A 233 0.55 -9.72 0.37
N TYR A 234 1.49 -9.60 -0.56
CA TYR A 234 2.32 -10.73 -1.00
C TYR A 234 3.56 -10.89 -0.12
N GLY A 235 4.17 -12.05 -0.20
CA GLY A 235 5.27 -12.46 0.67
C GLY A 235 5.56 -13.94 0.50
N SER A 236 6.75 -14.37 0.90
CA SER A 236 7.16 -15.78 0.79
C SER A 236 6.26 -16.75 1.57
N ASN A 237 5.64 -16.29 2.66
CA ASN A 237 4.71 -17.06 3.48
C ASN A 237 3.27 -16.51 3.42
N SER A 238 2.98 -15.63 2.45
CA SER A 238 1.66 -15.01 2.35
C SER A 238 0.60 -16.06 1.98
N THR A 239 -0.47 -16.09 2.77
CA THR A 239 -1.60 -16.99 2.57
C THR A 239 -2.74 -16.32 1.79
N ILE A 240 -2.49 -15.18 1.15
CA ILE A 240 -3.53 -14.39 0.48
C ILE A 240 -3.77 -14.87 -0.95
N GLY A 241 -2.71 -15.12 -1.72
CA GLY A 241 -2.81 -15.57 -3.11
C GLY A 241 -3.64 -14.61 -3.98
N TYR A 242 -4.40 -15.17 -4.93
CA TYR A 242 -5.21 -14.37 -5.87
C TYR A 242 -6.45 -13.74 -5.23
N TRP A 243 -6.76 -14.00 -3.95
CA TRP A 243 -7.91 -13.40 -3.27
C TRP A 243 -7.84 -11.87 -3.17
N SER A 244 -6.66 -11.28 -3.32
CA SER A 244 -6.47 -9.83 -3.36
C SER A 244 -5.55 -9.42 -4.50
N SER A 245 -5.95 -8.40 -5.27
CA SER A 245 -5.06 -7.69 -6.19
C SER A 245 -3.89 -6.98 -5.51
N MET A 246 -3.87 -6.85 -4.18
CA MET A 246 -2.69 -6.39 -3.45
C MET A 246 -1.71 -7.52 -3.09
N SER A 247 -2.02 -8.77 -3.45
CA SER A 247 -1.13 -9.92 -3.26
C SER A 247 -0.70 -10.47 -4.61
N GLU A 248 -1.54 -11.26 -5.28
CA GLU A 248 -1.23 -11.84 -6.58
C GLU A 248 -2.07 -11.20 -7.69
N ILE A 249 -1.37 -10.71 -8.71
CA ILE A 249 -1.93 -10.14 -9.94
C ILE A 249 -1.50 -10.99 -11.15
N TYR A 250 -1.66 -10.45 -12.35
CA TYR A 250 -1.33 -11.03 -13.65
C TYR A 250 -2.28 -12.16 -14.07
N SER A 251 -3.57 -12.02 -13.78
CA SER A 251 -4.58 -13.00 -14.20
C SER A 251 -5.10 -12.72 -15.62
N GLY A 252 -5.57 -13.76 -16.31
CA GLY A 252 -6.08 -13.70 -17.67
C GLY A 252 -5.11 -14.18 -18.74
N ASP A 253 -5.68 -14.60 -19.88
CA ASP A 253 -4.92 -15.09 -21.04
C ASP A 253 -4.03 -13.99 -21.63
N ILE A 254 -4.56 -12.77 -21.69
CA ILE A 254 -3.73 -11.57 -21.75
C ILE A 254 -3.37 -11.23 -20.31
N ILE A 255 -2.08 -11.24 -20.01
CA ILE A 255 -1.55 -11.05 -18.67
C ILE A 255 -2.10 -9.76 -18.07
N GLY A 256 -2.85 -9.90 -16.97
CA GLY A 256 -3.43 -8.81 -16.21
C GLY A 256 -4.67 -8.15 -16.80
N SER A 257 -5.32 -8.83 -17.73
CA SER A 257 -6.58 -8.39 -18.33
C SER A 257 -7.82 -8.77 -17.50
N LYS A 258 -7.68 -9.72 -16.57
CA LYS A 258 -8.76 -10.17 -15.68
C LYS A 258 -8.42 -9.79 -14.24
N ILE A 259 -9.30 -9.02 -13.60
CA ILE A 259 -8.96 -8.30 -12.37
C ILE A 259 -9.68 -8.91 -11.16
N ASN A 260 -8.97 -8.98 -10.04
CA ASN A 260 -9.49 -9.48 -8.76
C ASN A 260 -9.86 -8.32 -7.83
N SER A 261 -10.74 -8.57 -6.87
CA SER A 261 -11.03 -7.61 -5.80
C SER A 261 -9.78 -7.31 -4.97
N TYR A 262 -9.77 -6.17 -4.26
CA TYR A 262 -8.81 -5.89 -3.21
C TYR A 262 -8.97 -6.82 -1.98
N GLY A 263 -10.04 -7.62 -1.91
CA GLY A 263 -10.32 -8.54 -0.81
C GLY A 263 -10.88 -7.84 0.43
N ALA A 264 -11.51 -8.59 1.34
CA ALA A 264 -12.22 -8.01 2.49
C ALA A 264 -11.35 -7.07 3.33
N TYR A 265 -10.08 -7.41 3.54
CA TYR A 265 -9.15 -6.60 4.33
C TYR A 265 -9.01 -5.18 3.79
N HIS A 266 -8.60 -5.03 2.52
CA HIS A 266 -8.39 -3.71 1.94
C HIS A 266 -9.69 -2.99 1.61
N ARG A 267 -10.75 -3.71 1.21
CA ARG A 267 -12.07 -3.09 1.06
C ARG A 267 -12.58 -2.48 2.37
N ASN A 268 -12.43 -3.21 3.48
CA ASN A 268 -12.78 -2.70 4.82
C ASN A 268 -11.89 -1.53 5.26
N ASN A 269 -10.57 -1.60 4.99
CA ASN A 269 -9.65 -0.50 5.30
C ASN A 269 -9.97 0.76 4.51
N LEU A 270 -10.22 0.64 3.19
CA LEU A 270 -10.66 1.76 2.36
C LEU A 270 -11.97 2.35 2.91
N GLN A 271 -12.97 1.51 3.19
CA GLN A 271 -14.23 1.98 3.77
C GLN A 271 -13.99 2.78 5.06
N ASN A 272 -13.13 2.32 5.95
CA ASN A 272 -12.80 3.01 7.20
C ASN A 272 -12.07 4.33 6.97
N ILE A 273 -11.10 4.37 6.06
CA ILE A 273 -10.38 5.60 5.70
C ILE A 273 -11.34 6.68 5.19
N TYR A 274 -12.26 6.31 4.29
CA TYR A 274 -13.26 7.23 3.76
C TYR A 274 -14.30 7.64 4.81
N ASN A 275 -14.75 6.71 5.68
CA ASN A 275 -15.65 7.01 6.78
C ASN A 275 -15.03 8.04 7.76
N GLN A 276 -13.75 7.89 8.12
CA GLN A 276 -13.04 8.84 8.99
C GLN A 276 -12.98 10.26 8.41
N LYS A 277 -13.05 10.37 7.08
CA LYS A 277 -13.07 11.65 6.35
C LYS A 277 -14.50 12.14 6.07
N ASN A 278 -15.53 11.47 6.58
CA ASN A 278 -16.95 11.75 6.33
C ASN A 278 -17.33 11.71 4.84
N ILE A 279 -16.69 10.81 4.07
CA ILE A 279 -16.97 10.64 2.65
C ILE A 279 -17.69 9.31 2.45
N GLN A 280 -18.91 9.38 1.94
CA GLN A 280 -19.71 8.19 1.69
C GLN A 280 -19.14 7.40 0.51
N THR A 281 -18.72 6.16 0.80
CA THR A 281 -18.26 5.19 -0.19
C THR A 281 -18.85 3.80 0.09
N PHE A 282 -18.73 2.88 -0.88
CA PHE A 282 -19.21 1.50 -0.75
C PHE A 282 -18.13 0.48 -1.14
N TRP A 283 -16.93 0.61 -0.57
CA TRP A 283 -15.87 -0.39 -0.74
C TRP A 283 -16.22 -1.71 -0.03
N ALA A 284 -16.79 -1.60 1.17
CA ALA A 284 -17.31 -2.71 1.94
C ALA A 284 -18.53 -2.26 2.75
N GLN A 285 -19.48 -3.17 2.98
CA GLN A 285 -20.54 -2.96 3.97
C GLN A 285 -20.36 -4.03 5.04
N THR A 286 -19.82 -3.59 6.18
CA THR A 286 -19.32 -4.46 7.23
C THR A 286 -20.34 -4.60 8.34
N LYS A 287 -20.75 -5.83 8.66
CA LYS A 287 -21.45 -6.15 9.92
C LYS A 287 -20.44 -6.51 10.99
N GLU A 288 -20.38 -5.72 12.04
CA GLU A 288 -19.40 -5.87 13.11
C GLU A 288 -20.02 -6.54 14.35
N TYR A 289 -19.33 -7.55 14.86
CA TYR A 289 -19.67 -8.27 16.08
C TYR A 289 -18.46 -8.29 17.01
N ASN A 290 -18.68 -8.18 18.32
CA ASN A 290 -17.62 -8.41 19.30
C ASN A 290 -17.76 -9.81 19.90
N PHE A 291 -16.63 -10.50 20.03
CA PHE A 291 -16.53 -11.85 20.58
C PHE A 291 -17.24 -12.02 21.93
N ASP A 292 -17.16 -11.01 22.81
CA ASP A 292 -17.76 -11.06 24.14
C ASP A 292 -19.30 -10.99 24.14
N TYR A 293 -19.90 -10.53 23.04
CA TYR A 293 -21.35 -10.44 22.88
C TYR A 293 -21.93 -11.54 21.97
N LEU A 294 -21.08 -12.40 21.40
CA LEU A 294 -21.54 -13.61 20.72
C LEU A 294 -21.96 -14.63 21.77
N ASN A 295 -23.28 -14.82 21.92
CA ASN A 295 -23.85 -15.80 22.85
C ASN A 295 -23.90 -17.22 22.24
N ARG A 296 -24.24 -18.22 23.06
CA ARG A 296 -24.40 -19.63 22.63
C ARG A 296 -25.45 -19.83 21.53
N GLY A 297 -26.48 -18.99 21.48
CA GLY A 297 -27.51 -19.02 20.43
C GLY A 297 -26.96 -18.61 19.06
N GLY A 298 -25.83 -17.91 19.05
CA GLY A 298 -25.21 -17.35 17.86
C GLY A 298 -26.01 -16.21 17.24
N VAL A 299 -25.46 -15.67 16.16
CA VAL A 299 -26.14 -14.71 15.31
C VAL A 299 -26.25 -15.28 13.92
N VAL A 300 -27.45 -15.25 13.34
CA VAL A 300 -27.69 -15.60 11.94
C VAL A 300 -27.52 -14.35 11.09
N VAL A 301 -26.67 -14.44 10.07
CA VAL A 301 -26.30 -13.33 9.21
C VAL A 301 -26.44 -13.75 7.76
N SER A 302 -27.16 -12.96 6.98
CA SER A 302 -27.08 -13.00 5.51
C SER A 302 -25.89 -12.17 5.07
N LEU A 303 -24.95 -12.82 4.37
CA LEU A 303 -23.76 -12.23 3.79
C LEU A 303 -23.90 -12.30 2.28
N TYR A 304 -23.88 -11.15 1.63
CA TYR A 304 -23.98 -11.03 0.19
C TYR A 304 -22.60 -11.17 -0.45
N ASN A 305 -22.61 -11.64 -1.70
CA ASN A 305 -21.43 -11.72 -2.56
C ASN A 305 -20.65 -10.39 -2.55
N SER A 306 -19.31 -10.48 -2.51
CA SER A 306 -18.38 -9.34 -2.51
C SER A 306 -18.62 -8.31 -3.62
N ASN A 307 -19.26 -8.71 -4.73
CA ASN A 307 -19.61 -7.83 -5.85
C ASN A 307 -20.89 -7.01 -5.61
N LEU A 308 -21.74 -7.39 -4.64
CA LEU A 308 -22.91 -6.62 -4.21
C LEU A 308 -22.49 -5.57 -3.18
N LYS A 309 -21.89 -4.47 -3.66
CA LYS A 309 -21.21 -3.46 -2.84
C LYS A 309 -22.10 -2.67 -1.89
N LYS A 310 -23.41 -2.57 -2.16
CA LYS A 310 -24.39 -1.84 -1.35
C LYS A 310 -25.21 -2.74 -0.41
N ALA A 311 -24.78 -3.99 -0.25
CA ALA A 311 -25.36 -4.95 0.67
C ALA A 311 -24.25 -5.49 1.61
N ASP A 312 -24.65 -6.02 2.76
CA ASP A 312 -23.72 -6.54 3.78
C ASP A 312 -22.82 -7.63 3.18
N ASN A 313 -21.58 -7.29 2.87
CA ASN A 313 -20.65 -8.14 2.09
C ASN A 313 -19.33 -8.42 2.80
N VAL A 314 -19.22 -7.98 4.05
CA VAL A 314 -18.16 -8.34 5.00
C VAL A 314 -18.79 -8.53 6.37
N ILE A 315 -18.39 -9.58 7.08
CA ILE A 315 -18.60 -9.71 8.53
C ILE A 315 -17.26 -9.47 9.20
N LYS A 316 -17.23 -8.60 10.21
CA LYS A 316 -16.07 -8.39 11.08
C LYS A 316 -16.38 -8.93 12.47
N ILE A 317 -15.54 -9.82 12.97
CA ILE A 317 -15.63 -10.32 14.34
C ILE A 317 -14.40 -9.86 15.12
N ASN A 318 -14.58 -8.88 16.00
CA ASN A 318 -13.52 -8.39 16.87
C ASN A 318 -13.26 -9.38 17.99
N LEU A 319 -11.99 -9.76 18.15
CA LEU A 319 -11.52 -10.55 19.26
C LEU A 319 -10.99 -9.63 20.36
N PRO A 320 -10.85 -10.11 21.60
CA PRO A 320 -10.17 -9.36 22.64
C PRO A 320 -8.75 -8.96 22.19
N ASN A 321 -8.46 -7.66 22.28
CA ASN A 321 -7.15 -7.13 21.90
C ASN A 321 -6.04 -7.82 22.69
N LYS A 322 -4.91 -8.08 22.03
CA LYS A 322 -3.71 -8.54 22.73
C LYS A 322 -3.02 -7.33 23.35
N LYS A 323 -2.90 -7.32 24.67
CA LYS A 323 -2.22 -6.23 25.39
C LYS A 323 -0.72 -6.28 25.10
N LEU A 324 -0.20 -5.19 24.56
CA LEU A 324 1.24 -4.95 24.52
C LEU A 324 1.61 -4.21 25.81
N ASN A 325 2.58 -4.72 26.57
CA ASN A 325 3.10 -4.03 27.75
C ASN A 325 4.48 -3.46 27.41
N VAL A 326 4.54 -2.14 27.23
CA VAL A 326 5.79 -1.39 27.05
C VAL A 326 6.01 -0.54 28.29
N SER A 327 7.23 -0.54 28.80
CA SER A 327 7.65 0.34 29.89
C SER A 327 9.02 0.91 29.57
N HIS A 328 9.29 2.11 30.07
CA HIS A 328 10.60 2.75 29.92
C HIS A 328 11.00 3.46 31.21
N ASN A 329 11.72 2.78 32.11
CA ASN A 329 12.30 3.36 33.34
C ASN A 329 11.34 4.23 34.19
N ASN A 330 10.03 3.98 34.12
CA ASN A 330 8.95 4.80 34.71
C ASN A 330 8.79 6.23 34.15
N ASN A 331 9.45 6.55 33.04
CA ASN A 331 9.27 7.83 32.33
C ASN A 331 7.91 7.86 31.63
N LYS A 332 7.42 9.07 31.35
CA LYS A 332 6.25 9.28 30.50
C LYS A 332 6.55 8.83 29.07
N MET A 333 5.58 8.16 28.47
CA MET A 333 5.66 7.68 27.10
C MET A 333 4.51 8.26 26.28
N TYR A 334 4.77 8.46 24.99
CA TYR A 334 3.75 8.86 24.03
C TYR A 334 3.70 7.83 22.91
N TYR A 335 2.49 7.37 22.60
CA TYR A 335 2.22 6.37 21.58
C TYR A 335 1.63 7.00 20.33
N ALA A 336 2.01 6.51 19.16
CA ALA A 336 1.31 6.80 17.91
C ALA A 336 1.02 5.53 17.10
N ASN A 337 -0.19 5.48 16.54
CA ASN A 337 -0.64 4.41 15.65
C ASN A 337 -0.26 4.71 14.20
N ASN A 338 0.93 4.25 13.81
CA ASN A 338 1.47 4.49 12.47
C ASN A 338 0.89 3.64 11.32
N TYR A 339 -0.06 2.72 11.61
CA TYR A 339 -0.64 1.86 10.57
C TYR A 339 -1.62 2.61 9.66
N LEU A 340 -2.44 3.49 10.25
CA LEU A 340 -3.38 4.33 9.50
C LEU A 340 -2.86 5.76 9.28
N ASN A 341 -1.91 6.21 10.11
CA ASN A 341 -1.32 7.54 10.03
C ASN A 341 0.18 7.47 9.76
N ARG A 342 0.57 7.46 8.48
CA ARG A 342 1.99 7.48 8.11
C ARG A 342 2.58 8.86 8.41
N GLY A 343 3.50 8.91 9.38
CA GLY A 343 4.29 10.11 9.64
C GLY A 343 3.89 10.88 10.90
N SER A 344 3.44 10.16 11.94
CA SER A 344 3.29 10.74 13.28
C SER A 344 4.54 11.54 13.65
N SER A 345 4.30 12.76 14.09
CA SER A 345 5.36 13.74 14.26
C SER A 345 5.20 14.56 15.53
N PHE A 346 6.30 15.18 15.94
CA PHE A 346 6.31 16.18 16.98
C PHE A 346 7.08 17.40 16.51
N THR A 347 6.67 18.58 16.94
CA THR A 347 7.36 19.83 16.66
C THR A 347 7.41 20.69 17.92
N PHE A 348 8.55 21.34 18.17
CA PHE A 348 8.74 22.28 19.26
C PHE A 348 9.84 23.29 18.93
N THR A 349 9.86 24.39 19.66
CA THR A 349 10.85 25.47 19.52
C THR A 349 11.65 25.62 20.81
N THR A 350 12.95 25.82 20.71
CA THR A 350 13.82 26.12 21.85
C THR A 350 15.00 27.02 21.46
N PHE A 351 15.60 27.68 22.45
CA PHE A 351 16.84 28.43 22.28
C PHE A 351 18.06 27.55 22.60
N LEU A 352 19.09 27.60 21.74
CA LEU A 352 20.35 26.88 21.95
C LEU A 352 21.42 27.86 22.45
N PRO A 353 22.03 27.64 23.62
CA PRO A 353 23.11 28.49 24.13
C PRO A 353 24.34 28.56 23.19
N GLU A 354 25.07 29.68 23.25
CA GLU A 354 26.36 29.85 22.55
C GLU A 354 27.49 29.06 23.22
N ASP A 355 28.52 28.69 22.44
CA ASP A 355 29.75 28.03 22.91
C ASP A 355 29.54 26.82 23.83
N SER A 356 28.50 26.04 23.56
CA SER A 356 28.13 24.86 24.34
C SER A 356 28.06 23.59 23.51
N ASP A 357 28.16 22.44 24.18
CA ASP A 357 27.91 21.10 23.60
C ASP A 357 26.41 20.81 23.62
N ASN A 358 25.71 21.33 22.60
CA ASN A 358 24.27 21.19 22.38
C ASN A 358 23.96 19.85 21.69
N LYS A 359 23.20 18.99 22.37
CA LYS A 359 22.80 17.65 21.89
C LYS A 359 21.32 17.41 22.08
N LEU A 360 20.67 16.81 21.09
CA LEU A 360 19.32 16.26 21.20
C LEU A 360 19.39 14.75 21.40
N ASN A 361 18.68 14.25 22.41
CA ASN A 361 18.46 12.83 22.62
C ASN A 361 16.96 12.50 22.46
N LEU A 362 16.68 11.32 21.94
CA LEU A 362 15.34 10.76 21.80
C LEU A 362 15.40 9.26 21.98
N GLU A 363 14.52 8.72 22.80
CA GLU A 363 14.25 7.28 22.83
C GLU A 363 12.97 6.93 22.09
N ALA A 364 13.04 5.87 21.27
CA ALA A 364 11.89 5.39 20.52
C ALA A 364 11.80 3.86 20.56
N TRP A 365 10.58 3.33 20.64
CA TRP A 365 10.28 1.90 20.59
C TRP A 365 9.32 1.63 19.42
N PHE A 366 9.55 0.56 18.67
CA PHE A 366 8.74 0.21 17.50
C PHE A 366 8.20 -1.22 17.60
N ASN A 367 6.94 -1.42 17.19
CA ASN A 367 6.36 -2.76 17.10
C ASN A 367 6.78 -3.51 15.82
N SER A 368 7.38 -2.82 14.84
CA SER A 368 7.90 -3.39 13.58
C SER A 368 9.43 -3.54 13.61
N TYR A 369 9.98 -4.23 12.61
CA TYR A 369 11.37 -4.00 12.24
C TYR A 369 11.58 -2.53 11.85
N ILE A 370 12.81 -2.07 12.00
CA ILE A 370 13.16 -0.65 11.94
C ILE A 370 14.13 -0.47 10.77
N ASP A 371 13.91 0.55 9.97
CA ASP A 371 14.88 0.97 8.95
C ASP A 371 16.12 1.60 9.62
N ARG A 372 17.22 1.78 8.90
CA ARG A 372 18.48 2.35 9.43
C ARG A 372 18.31 3.75 10.04
N GLU A 373 17.22 4.44 9.69
CA GLU A 373 16.88 5.78 10.19
C GLU A 373 15.59 5.74 11.03
N ASN A 374 15.71 5.16 12.21
CA ASN A 374 14.67 5.04 13.25
C ASN A 374 13.88 6.32 13.54
N ALA A 375 14.50 7.50 13.53
CA ALA A 375 13.81 8.78 13.68
C ALA A 375 14.40 9.82 12.71
N ARG A 376 13.55 10.42 11.87
CA ARG A 376 13.96 11.51 10.97
C ARG A 376 13.79 12.83 11.72
N ILE A 377 14.88 13.38 12.23
CA ILE A 377 14.90 14.68 12.92
C ILE A 377 15.32 15.78 11.96
N TYR A 378 14.56 16.87 11.97
CA TYR A 378 14.82 18.08 11.21
C TYR A 378 14.93 19.27 12.15
N ILE A 379 15.76 20.24 11.75
CA ILE A 379 15.98 21.49 12.46
C ILE A 379 15.90 22.66 11.49
N ARG A 380 15.38 23.78 11.96
CA ARG A 380 15.30 25.03 11.21
C ARG A 380 15.45 26.22 12.17
N PRO A 381 16.37 27.16 11.93
CA PRO A 381 16.39 28.43 12.66
C PRO A 381 15.09 29.19 12.45
N GLU A 382 14.60 29.90 13.47
CA GLU A 382 13.33 30.65 13.41
C GLU A 382 13.27 31.64 12.22
N ASN A 383 14.43 32.20 11.84
CA ASN A 383 14.57 33.14 10.75
C ASN A 383 14.81 32.48 9.37
N SER A 384 14.64 31.17 9.25
CA SER A 384 14.86 30.41 8.01
C SER A 384 13.60 29.70 7.56
N GLU A 385 13.38 29.62 6.25
CA GLU A 385 12.31 28.79 5.69
C GLU A 385 12.74 27.34 5.46
N THR A 386 14.04 27.04 5.53
CA THR A 386 14.61 25.77 5.07
C THR A 386 14.85 24.79 6.21
N TRP A 387 14.16 23.65 6.19
CA TRP A 387 14.42 22.53 7.09
C TRP A 387 15.69 21.76 6.70
N ARG A 388 16.53 21.46 7.68
CA ARG A 388 17.73 20.63 7.51
C ARG A 388 17.58 19.35 8.31
N LYS A 389 17.84 18.21 7.67
CA LYS A 389 17.84 16.91 8.34
C LYS A 389 19.11 16.75 9.17
N LEU A 390 18.99 16.24 10.39
CA LEU A 390 20.11 15.89 11.26
C LEU A 390 20.51 14.42 11.08
N THR A 391 21.79 14.15 11.28
CA THR A 391 22.34 12.78 11.25
C THR A 391 22.33 12.19 12.64
N ASN A 392 21.76 11.00 12.80
CA ASN A 392 21.78 10.27 14.08
C ASN A 392 23.20 9.73 14.34
N LEU A 393 23.84 10.20 15.40
CA LEU A 393 25.18 9.77 15.82
C LEU A 393 25.20 8.31 16.31
N ASN A 394 24.06 7.81 16.80
CA ASN A 394 23.90 6.44 17.30
C ASN A 394 23.49 5.44 16.21
N ALA A 395 23.48 5.85 14.94
CA ALA A 395 23.18 4.96 13.81
C ALA A 395 24.29 3.90 13.62
N LYS A 396 24.34 2.88 14.47
CA LYS A 396 25.09 1.66 14.16
C LYS A 396 24.47 1.04 12.91
N LYS A 397 25.29 0.31 12.12
CA LYS A 397 24.80 -0.63 11.09
C LYS A 397 24.04 -1.77 11.78
N THR A 398 22.87 -1.49 12.33
CA THR A 398 21.95 -2.51 12.81
C THR A 398 21.58 -3.36 11.60
N ASN A 399 21.81 -4.67 11.69
CA ASN A 399 21.26 -5.57 10.69
C ASN A 399 19.74 -5.37 10.69
N ASN A 400 19.12 -5.35 9.51
CA ASN A 400 17.68 -5.11 9.31
C ASN A 400 16.75 -6.06 10.11
N ASN A 401 17.32 -7.05 10.82
CA ASN A 401 16.61 -8.08 11.58
C ASN A 401 16.66 -7.86 13.11
N ASP A 402 17.35 -6.84 13.63
CA ASP A 402 17.75 -6.78 15.06
C ASP A 402 16.99 -5.71 15.90
N GLY A 403 15.78 -5.32 15.50
CA GLY A 403 15.16 -4.06 15.99
C GLY A 403 13.77 -4.12 16.61
N ALA A 404 12.94 -5.12 16.33
CA ALA A 404 11.53 -5.06 16.75
C ALA A 404 11.39 -5.18 18.28
N ARG A 405 10.53 -4.34 18.87
CA ARG A 405 10.09 -4.37 20.28
C ARG A 405 11.17 -4.07 21.33
N ARG A 406 12.10 -3.15 21.04
CA ARG A 406 13.04 -2.59 22.05
C ARG A 406 13.16 -1.07 21.94
N TRP A 407 13.56 -0.44 23.04
CA TRP A 407 13.90 0.99 23.06
C TRP A 407 15.22 1.22 22.33
N LEU A 408 15.22 2.22 21.45
CA LEU A 408 16.37 2.69 20.70
C LEU A 408 16.67 4.14 21.09
N SER A 409 17.92 4.38 21.47
CA SER A 409 18.42 5.73 21.73
C SER A 409 18.98 6.36 20.46
N SER A 410 18.59 7.60 20.19
CA SER A 410 19.10 8.42 19.10
C SER A 410 19.71 9.70 19.66
N GLU A 411 20.82 10.12 19.07
CA GLU A 411 21.54 11.33 19.48
C GLU A 411 21.88 12.17 18.24
N PHE A 412 21.73 13.50 18.36
CA PHE A 412 21.97 14.43 17.27
C PHE A 412 22.74 15.66 17.77
N ASP A 413 23.77 16.04 17.02
CA ASP A 413 24.58 17.25 17.28
C ASP A 413 23.85 18.51 16.77
N LEU A 414 23.68 19.49 17.66
CA LEU A 414 23.03 20.77 17.37
C LEU A 414 24.00 21.97 17.34
N ASN A 415 25.31 21.76 17.54
CA ASN A 415 26.31 22.81 17.73
C ASN A 415 26.42 23.82 16.58
N LYS A 416 26.02 23.43 15.36
CA LYS A 416 25.96 24.34 14.21
C LYS A 416 24.92 25.46 14.33
N TYR A 417 24.01 25.35 15.31
CA TYR A 417 22.91 26.29 15.53
C TYR A 417 22.98 26.96 16.91
N SER A 418 24.11 26.84 17.61
CA SER A 418 24.37 27.54 18.88
C SER A 418 24.12 29.05 18.74
N GLY A 419 23.55 29.67 19.77
CA GLY A 419 23.15 31.08 19.80
C GLY A 419 21.83 31.41 19.10
N GLN A 420 21.09 30.41 18.59
CA GLN A 420 19.86 30.64 17.82
C GLN A 420 18.64 29.98 18.48
N THR A 421 17.48 30.60 18.27
CA THR A 421 16.19 29.93 18.44
C THR A 421 15.94 29.02 17.25
N VAL A 422 15.66 27.76 17.52
CA VAL A 422 15.45 26.72 16.52
C VAL A 422 14.11 26.03 16.72
N GLU A 423 13.48 25.70 15.60
CA GLU A 423 12.34 24.79 15.54
C GLU A 423 12.86 23.40 15.18
N ILE A 424 12.42 22.39 15.92
CA ILE A 424 12.80 20.99 15.75
C ILE A 424 11.56 20.18 15.44
N LYS A 425 11.66 19.32 14.43
CA LYS A 425 10.61 18.40 14.02
C LYS A 425 11.13 16.97 13.96
N GLY A 426 10.50 16.07 14.71
CA GLY A 426 10.75 14.64 14.60
C GLY A 426 9.62 13.94 13.85
N ILE A 427 9.98 13.10 12.87
CA ILE A 427 9.03 12.23 12.16
C ILE A 427 9.46 10.79 12.40
N LEU A 428 8.54 10.00 12.93
CA LEU A 428 8.77 8.60 13.30
C LEU A 428 8.03 7.72 12.30
N LEU A 429 8.79 7.07 11.42
CA LEU A 429 8.24 6.22 10.38
C LEU A 429 8.51 4.75 10.70
N PRO A 430 7.50 3.86 10.57
CA PRO A 430 7.77 2.43 10.59
C PRO A 430 8.61 2.03 9.37
N SER A 431 9.18 0.83 9.39
CA SER A 431 9.82 0.26 8.20
C SER A 431 8.85 0.26 7.02
N LEU A 432 9.34 0.68 5.84
CA LEU A 432 8.55 0.68 4.60
C LEU A 432 8.11 -0.72 4.17
N LYS A 433 8.72 -1.78 4.71
CA LYS A 433 8.38 -3.17 4.43
C LYS A 433 7.30 -3.74 5.35
N GLU A 434 6.97 -3.08 6.45
CA GLU A 434 6.09 -3.67 7.47
C GLU A 434 5.02 -2.69 7.96
N TRP A 435 3.77 -3.11 7.82
CA TRP A 435 2.60 -2.34 8.23
C TRP A 435 2.20 -2.66 9.67
N ARG A 436 3.13 -2.63 10.64
CA ARG A 436 2.75 -2.86 12.04
C ARG A 436 2.38 -1.57 12.76
N LYS A 437 1.39 -1.68 13.63
CA LYS A 437 0.95 -0.60 14.52
C LYS A 437 1.99 -0.32 15.60
N GLY A 438 2.30 0.96 15.78
CA GLY A 438 2.76 1.47 17.06
C GLY A 438 4.23 1.88 17.11
N VAL A 439 4.42 3.16 17.39
CA VAL A 439 5.68 3.72 17.87
C VAL A 439 5.44 4.36 19.23
N TYR A 440 6.37 4.17 20.15
CA TYR A 440 6.45 4.98 21.36
C TYR A 440 7.66 5.90 21.29
N ILE A 441 7.52 7.08 21.88
CA ILE A 441 8.65 7.96 22.19
C ILE A 441 8.71 8.24 23.69
N SER A 442 9.92 8.44 24.19
CA SER A 442 10.23 8.79 25.57
C SER A 442 11.57 9.53 25.60
N ASP A 443 11.90 10.17 26.73
CA ASP A 443 13.19 10.84 26.99
C ASP A 443 13.67 11.75 25.83
N LEU A 444 12.72 12.51 25.24
CA LEU A 444 13.04 13.56 24.28
C LEU A 444 13.58 14.77 25.03
N ARG A 445 14.87 15.05 24.89
CA ARG A 445 15.54 16.12 25.62
C ARG A 445 16.62 16.80 24.80
N ILE A 446 16.95 18.04 25.18
CA ILE A 446 18.14 18.74 24.69
C ILE A 446 19.00 19.11 25.88
N THR A 447 20.29 18.79 25.78
CA THR A 447 21.30 19.17 26.76
C THR A 447 22.32 20.13 26.17
N SER A 448 22.82 21.05 26.97
CA SER A 448 23.88 22.01 26.64
C SER A 448 24.95 21.93 27.73
N ASN A 449 26.16 21.50 27.38
CA ASN A 449 27.24 21.23 28.36
C ASN A 449 26.83 20.25 29.48
N GLY A 450 25.96 19.27 29.15
CA GLY A 450 25.43 18.29 30.08
C GLY A 450 24.20 18.76 30.89
N GLU A 451 23.90 20.06 30.90
CA GLU A 451 22.70 20.61 31.56
C GLU A 451 21.48 20.50 30.65
N ARG A 452 20.33 20.12 31.20
CA ARG A 452 19.08 19.93 30.46
C ARG A 452 18.39 21.27 30.20
N ILE A 453 18.24 21.63 28.93
CA ILE A 453 17.61 22.90 28.51
C ILE A 453 16.23 22.72 27.88
N PHE A 454 15.87 21.49 27.53
CA PHE A 454 14.54 21.10 27.07
C PHE A 454 14.25 19.67 27.51
N ASP A 455 13.01 19.41 27.92
CA ASP A 455 12.59 18.09 28.38
C ASP A 455 11.14 17.75 28.05
N LEU A 456 10.90 16.55 27.53
CA LEU A 456 9.55 16.05 27.22
C LEU A 456 8.57 16.11 28.38
N GLU A 457 9.02 15.79 29.61
CA GLU A 457 8.15 15.72 30.78
C GLU A 457 7.86 17.10 31.35
N ILE A 458 8.85 18.00 31.33
CA ILE A 458 8.75 19.36 31.89
C ILE A 458 8.11 20.32 30.87
N ASP A 459 8.55 20.27 29.62
CA ASP A 459 8.17 21.21 28.54
C ASP A 459 7.06 20.66 27.63
N ARG A 460 6.31 19.65 28.07
CA ARG A 460 5.28 18.97 27.28
C ARG A 460 4.31 19.95 26.58
N ASN A 461 3.91 21.02 27.25
CA ASN A 461 2.98 22.02 26.72
C ASN A 461 3.54 22.81 25.52
N LYS A 462 4.87 22.80 25.31
CA LYS A 462 5.54 23.42 24.16
C LYS A 462 5.61 22.48 22.95
N ILE A 463 5.25 21.21 23.11
CA ILE A 463 5.31 20.20 22.04
C ILE A 463 3.95 20.09 21.35
N ILE A 464 3.97 20.31 20.04
CA ILE A 464 2.85 20.02 19.16
C ILE A 464 3.02 18.60 18.65
N PHE A 465 2.12 17.71 19.08
CA PHE A 465 2.05 16.35 18.57
C PHE A 465 1.03 16.24 17.44
N ASP A 466 1.42 15.50 16.41
CA ASP A 466 0.54 15.03 15.34
C ASP A 466 0.57 13.50 15.35
N GLY A 467 -0.53 12.88 15.78
CA GLY A 467 -0.68 11.42 15.93
C GLY A 467 -0.23 10.82 17.26
N PHE A 468 0.61 11.51 18.04
CA PHE A 468 1.06 11.03 19.36
C PHE A 468 0.08 11.40 20.49
N VAL A 469 -0.21 10.42 21.35
CA VAL A 469 -1.01 10.55 22.57
C VAL A 469 -0.24 10.02 23.78
N GLU A 470 -0.46 10.57 24.96
CA GLU A 470 0.14 10.06 26.20
C GLU A 470 -0.34 8.62 26.45
N SER A 471 0.57 7.73 26.82
CA SER A 471 0.29 6.30 26.96
C SER A 471 0.83 5.74 28.27
N ASP A 472 0.06 4.84 28.87
CA ASP A 472 0.49 4.03 30.01
C ASP A 472 1.27 2.76 29.58
N GLY A 473 1.52 2.62 28.28
CA GLY A 473 2.25 1.51 27.69
C GLY A 473 1.44 0.22 27.52
N LYS A 474 0.11 0.26 27.66
CA LYS A 474 -0.77 -0.94 27.59
C LYS A 474 -1.61 -1.03 26.32
N GLU A 475 -1.12 -0.49 25.21
CA GLU A 475 -1.91 -0.41 23.99
C GLU A 475 -2.34 -1.79 23.46
N GLY A 476 -3.57 -1.87 23.01
CA GLY A 476 -4.16 -3.09 22.47
C GLY A 476 -3.77 -3.30 21.01
N LEU A 477 -3.14 -4.43 20.71
CA LEU A 477 -2.96 -4.92 19.35
C LEU A 477 -4.25 -5.64 18.93
N GLU A 478 -4.87 -5.17 17.87
CA GLU A 478 -6.15 -5.68 17.40
C GLU A 478 -5.98 -7.08 16.81
N ARG A 479 -7.01 -7.90 17.05
CA ARG A 479 -7.18 -9.19 16.42
C ARG A 479 -8.63 -9.33 16.02
N TYR A 480 -8.87 -9.75 14.78
CA TYR A 480 -10.23 -9.91 14.28
C TYR A 480 -10.28 -10.83 13.07
N TYR A 481 -11.46 -11.37 12.82
CA TYR A 481 -11.76 -12.04 11.56
C TYR A 481 -12.51 -11.10 10.62
N LEU A 482 -12.22 -11.18 9.33
CA LEU A 482 -13.12 -10.70 8.27
C LEU A 482 -13.60 -11.91 7.47
N ILE A 483 -14.90 -12.01 7.25
CA ILE A 483 -15.51 -13.08 6.46
C ILE A 483 -16.20 -12.44 5.26
N GLU A 484 -15.87 -12.92 4.07
CA GLU A 484 -16.52 -12.49 2.83
C GLU A 484 -16.96 -13.69 1.99
N TYR A 485 -18.02 -13.50 1.19
CA TYR A 485 -18.46 -14.49 0.22
C TYR A 485 -17.95 -14.11 -1.17
N ARG A 486 -17.08 -14.96 -1.74
CA ARG A 486 -16.48 -14.72 -3.06
C ARG A 486 -17.09 -15.65 -4.08
N LYS A 487 -17.45 -15.10 -5.24
CA LYS A 487 -17.92 -15.85 -6.40
C LYS A 487 -17.31 -15.28 -7.67
N PRO A 488 -16.25 -15.91 -8.17
CA PRO A 488 -15.69 -15.59 -9.48
C PRO A 488 -16.73 -15.78 -10.59
N GLN A 489 -16.79 -14.83 -11.52
CA GLN A 489 -17.64 -14.91 -12.71
C GLN A 489 -17.07 -14.00 -13.80
N ASP A 490 -17.30 -14.36 -15.07
CA ASP A 490 -16.87 -13.56 -16.21
C ASP A 490 -17.54 -12.18 -16.25
N GLY A 491 -16.77 -11.15 -16.62
CA GLY A 491 -17.26 -9.79 -16.82
C GLY A 491 -17.45 -8.96 -15.55
N ILE A 492 -17.16 -9.50 -14.37
CA ILE A 492 -17.21 -8.81 -13.08
C ILE A 492 -15.84 -8.80 -12.39
N VAL A 493 -15.72 -8.04 -11.29
CA VAL A 493 -14.55 -8.14 -10.42
C VAL A 493 -14.50 -9.57 -9.84
N ASP A 494 -13.29 -10.14 -9.76
CA ASP A 494 -13.00 -11.55 -9.48
C ASP A 494 -13.04 -12.49 -10.70
N GLU A 495 -13.17 -11.98 -11.93
CA GLU A 495 -12.97 -12.82 -13.12
C GLU A 495 -11.55 -13.42 -13.17
N GLY A 496 -10.55 -12.72 -12.64
CA GLY A 496 -9.16 -13.20 -12.60
C GLY A 496 -8.97 -14.47 -11.77
N LEU A 497 -9.84 -14.70 -10.78
CA LEU A 497 -9.83 -15.92 -9.97
C LEU A 497 -10.11 -17.18 -10.81
N LEU A 498 -10.78 -17.05 -11.95
CA LEU A 498 -11.00 -18.17 -12.88
C LEU A 498 -9.79 -18.46 -13.79
N ARG A 499 -8.87 -17.50 -13.93
CA ARG A 499 -7.79 -17.51 -14.93
C ARG A 499 -6.47 -17.07 -14.31
N THR A 500 -6.04 -17.78 -13.27
CA THR A 500 -4.74 -17.52 -12.62
C THR A 500 -3.58 -17.81 -13.57
N ARG A 501 -2.34 -17.49 -13.18
CA ARG A 501 -1.15 -17.70 -14.03
C ARG A 501 -0.88 -19.14 -14.46
N LYS A 502 -1.37 -20.12 -13.71
CA LYS A 502 -1.32 -21.55 -14.07
C LYS A 502 -2.69 -22.08 -14.51
N ASN A 503 -3.65 -21.18 -14.74
CA ASN A 503 -5.05 -21.48 -15.03
C ASN A 503 -5.76 -22.34 -13.97
N ILE A 504 -5.19 -22.48 -12.76
CA ILE A 504 -5.85 -23.16 -11.63
C ILE A 504 -6.84 -22.18 -11.01
N PRO A 505 -8.17 -22.43 -11.09
CA PRO A 505 -9.17 -21.48 -10.66
C PRO A 505 -9.39 -21.54 -9.15
N TYR A 506 -9.62 -20.38 -8.57
CA TYR A 506 -10.13 -20.21 -7.23
C TYR A 506 -11.65 -20.41 -7.27
N PRO A 507 -12.22 -21.31 -6.45
CA PRO A 507 -13.65 -21.62 -6.44
C PRO A 507 -14.49 -20.58 -5.67
N SER A 508 -15.81 -20.61 -5.83
CA SER A 508 -16.71 -19.80 -4.98
C SER A 508 -16.81 -20.34 -3.55
N GLY A 509 -16.99 -19.46 -2.56
CA GLY A 509 -17.15 -19.84 -1.16
C GLY A 509 -16.88 -18.69 -0.18
N LEU A 510 -16.99 -18.99 1.11
CA LEU A 510 -16.55 -18.10 2.18
C LEU A 510 -15.03 -18.10 2.26
N VAL A 511 -14.45 -16.91 2.28
CA VAL A 511 -13.03 -16.66 2.55
C VAL A 511 -12.95 -16.02 3.93
N ILE A 512 -12.16 -16.65 4.82
CA ILE A 512 -12.01 -16.20 6.21
C ILE A 512 -10.61 -15.60 6.37
N TRP A 513 -10.59 -14.29 6.51
CA TRP A 513 -9.39 -13.52 6.79
C TRP A 513 -9.19 -13.44 8.30
N TYR A 514 -7.97 -13.66 8.76
CA TYR A 514 -7.56 -13.43 10.14
C TYR A 514 -6.49 -12.35 10.19
N ILE A 515 -6.77 -11.31 10.95
CA ILE A 515 -5.89 -10.17 11.16
C ILE A 515 -5.40 -10.21 12.59
N ASN A 516 -4.08 -10.14 12.79
CA ASN A 516 -3.46 -10.14 14.11
C ASN A 516 -2.22 -9.24 14.15
N GLU A 517 -2.34 -8.13 14.86
CA GLU A 517 -1.30 -7.10 14.96
C GLU A 517 -0.14 -7.45 15.88
N ASP A 518 -0.22 -8.58 16.58
CA ASP A 518 0.89 -9.08 17.40
C ASP A 518 1.92 -9.91 16.63
N TYR A 519 1.71 -10.21 15.34
CA TYR A 519 2.71 -10.99 14.62
C TYR A 519 4.05 -10.26 14.48
N LYS A 520 5.13 -11.05 14.68
CA LYS A 520 6.53 -10.63 14.49
C LYS A 520 6.98 -10.70 13.03
N ASP A 521 6.10 -11.05 12.11
CA ASP A 521 6.31 -11.01 10.67
C ASP A 521 5.14 -10.23 10.06
N SER A 522 5.42 -9.19 9.28
CA SER A 522 4.36 -8.43 8.59
C SER A 522 3.59 -9.26 7.56
N GLU A 523 4.21 -10.30 6.99
CA GLU A 523 3.53 -11.24 6.07
C GLU A 523 2.46 -12.08 6.79
N ALA A 524 2.53 -12.17 8.12
CA ALA A 524 1.56 -12.88 8.97
C ALA A 524 0.52 -11.96 9.62
N LEU A 525 0.61 -10.64 9.42
CA LEU A 525 -0.38 -9.67 9.93
C LEU A 525 -1.79 -10.01 9.43
N VAL A 526 -1.88 -10.46 8.18
CA VAL A 526 -3.11 -10.80 7.49
C VAL A 526 -2.94 -12.20 6.90
N SER A 527 -3.90 -13.07 7.14
CA SER A 527 -3.85 -14.44 6.62
C SER A 527 -5.23 -14.95 6.21
N ILE A 528 -5.27 -15.88 5.26
CA ILE A 528 -6.47 -16.67 4.97
C ILE A 528 -6.40 -17.96 5.77
N ILE A 529 -7.41 -18.18 6.61
CA ILE A 529 -7.54 -19.37 7.44
C ILE A 529 -7.69 -20.61 6.56
N GLU A 530 -6.95 -21.65 6.91
CA GLU A 530 -6.99 -22.94 6.21
C GLU A 530 -8.26 -23.72 6.56
N THR A 531 -9.34 -23.48 5.81
CA THR A 531 -10.60 -24.23 5.96
C THR A 531 -10.56 -25.60 5.29
N ASN A 532 -9.76 -25.72 4.24
CA ASN A 532 -9.37 -26.97 3.60
C ASN A 532 -7.91 -26.86 3.17
N ASN A 533 -7.26 -28.02 3.00
CA ASN A 533 -5.88 -28.13 2.55
C ASN A 533 -5.79 -29.14 1.41
N VAL A 534 -6.28 -28.72 0.24
CA VAL A 534 -6.30 -29.57 -0.95
C VAL A 534 -5.08 -29.28 -1.80
N LYS A 535 -4.32 -30.32 -2.10
CA LYS A 535 -3.07 -30.20 -2.85
C LYS A 535 -3.34 -29.93 -4.33
N THR A 536 -2.38 -29.23 -4.92
CA THR A 536 -2.32 -28.99 -6.36
C THR A 536 -1.03 -29.56 -6.92
N TYR A 537 -1.09 -30.09 -8.14
CA TYR A 537 -0.04 -30.88 -8.76
C TYR A 537 0.26 -30.38 -10.18
N GLU A 538 1.52 -30.47 -10.59
CA GLU A 538 1.91 -30.47 -12.00
C GLU A 538 2.00 -31.93 -12.48
N VAL A 539 1.45 -32.22 -13.65
CA VAL A 539 1.55 -33.55 -14.25
C VAL A 539 2.86 -33.62 -15.05
N VAL A 540 3.86 -34.32 -14.51
CA VAL A 540 5.18 -34.48 -15.12
C VAL A 540 5.36 -35.94 -15.53
N ARG A 541 5.46 -36.19 -16.84
CA ARG A 541 5.63 -37.55 -17.41
C ARG A 541 4.57 -38.57 -16.95
N GLY A 542 3.35 -38.10 -16.68
CA GLY A 542 2.23 -38.93 -16.21
C GLY A 542 2.15 -39.10 -14.69
N GLU A 543 3.08 -38.51 -13.93
CA GLU A 543 3.09 -38.52 -12.46
C GLU A 543 2.64 -37.18 -11.90
N LEU A 544 2.03 -37.20 -10.71
CA LEU A 544 1.58 -36.00 -10.00
C LEU A 544 2.71 -35.47 -9.10
N GLU A 545 3.30 -34.33 -9.46
CA GLU A 545 4.30 -33.65 -8.64
C GLU A 545 3.65 -32.47 -7.88
N PRO A 546 3.69 -32.43 -6.54
CA PRO A 546 3.09 -31.33 -5.77
C PRO A 546 3.68 -29.97 -6.13
N ILE A 547 2.81 -28.98 -6.31
CA ILE A 547 3.20 -27.59 -6.50
C ILE A 547 3.41 -26.97 -5.12
N ASN A 548 4.68 -26.76 -4.74
CA ASN A 548 5.04 -26.05 -3.50
C ASN A 548 4.97 -24.53 -3.68
N ASP A 549 3.78 -24.02 -4.01
CA ASP A 549 3.53 -22.59 -4.17
C ASP A 549 2.17 -22.25 -3.55
N LEU A 550 2.24 -21.60 -2.39
CA LEU A 550 1.12 -21.40 -1.47
C LEU A 550 -0.07 -20.70 -2.13
N LYS A 551 0.16 -19.86 -3.14
CA LYS A 551 -0.93 -19.20 -3.88
C LYS A 551 -1.78 -20.14 -4.74
N TYR A 552 -1.39 -21.40 -4.94
CA TYR A 552 -2.27 -22.36 -5.59
C TYR A 552 -2.96 -23.27 -4.56
N GLU A 553 -2.32 -23.51 -3.41
CA GLU A 553 -2.94 -24.21 -2.28
C GLU A 553 -4.03 -23.39 -1.60
N VAL A 554 -3.82 -22.06 -1.45
CA VAL A 554 -4.77 -21.09 -0.88
C VAL A 554 -6.10 -21.04 -1.65
N ALA A 555 -6.11 -21.44 -2.92
CA ALA A 555 -7.35 -21.59 -3.70
C ALA A 555 -8.34 -22.56 -3.02
N SER A 556 -7.84 -23.54 -2.26
CA SER A 556 -8.67 -24.50 -1.54
C SER A 556 -9.17 -24.00 -0.19
N ARG A 557 -8.61 -22.91 0.37
CA ARG A 557 -8.96 -22.33 1.67
C ARG A 557 -10.26 -21.54 1.63
N ILE A 558 -11.32 -22.23 1.24
CA ILE A 558 -12.69 -21.76 1.14
C ILE A 558 -13.61 -22.65 1.96
N LEU A 559 -14.67 -22.08 2.54
CA LEU A 559 -15.74 -22.82 3.18
C LEU A 559 -17.01 -22.72 2.33
N SER A 560 -17.59 -23.86 1.97
CA SER A 560 -18.75 -23.95 1.08
C SER A 560 -19.52 -25.23 1.41
N SER A 561 -20.84 -25.15 1.50
CA SER A 561 -21.74 -26.31 1.66
C SER A 561 -21.67 -27.26 0.46
N LYS A 562 -21.34 -26.70 -0.71
CA LYS A 562 -21.25 -27.42 -1.99
C LYS A 562 -19.81 -27.87 -2.22
N PRO A 563 -19.55 -29.17 -2.49
CA PRO A 563 -18.23 -29.61 -2.90
C PRO A 563 -17.82 -28.95 -4.21
N LYS A 564 -16.51 -28.77 -4.41
CA LYS A 564 -15.96 -28.28 -5.68
C LYS A 564 -15.32 -29.44 -6.42
N PRO A 565 -15.60 -29.61 -7.72
CA PRO A 565 -15.03 -30.71 -8.49
C PRO A 565 -13.50 -30.59 -8.54
N GLU A 566 -12.87 -31.71 -8.90
CA GLU A 566 -11.48 -31.69 -9.35
C GLU A 566 -11.31 -30.76 -10.54
N VAL A 567 -10.08 -30.28 -10.72
CA VAL A 567 -9.71 -29.42 -11.83
C VAL A 567 -8.52 -30.04 -12.54
N ALA A 568 -8.62 -30.14 -13.87
CA ALA A 568 -7.49 -30.41 -14.74
C ALA A 568 -7.42 -29.30 -15.79
N VAL A 569 -6.29 -28.60 -15.84
CA VAL A 569 -6.09 -27.46 -16.75
C VAL A 569 -4.76 -27.60 -17.48
N GLN A 570 -4.73 -27.06 -18.69
CA GLN A 570 -3.52 -27.00 -19.50
C GLN A 570 -3.07 -25.55 -19.63
N GLU A 571 -1.79 -25.30 -19.36
CA GLU A 571 -1.16 -24.00 -19.54
C GLU A 571 0.10 -24.18 -20.39
N GLY A 572 0.03 -23.73 -21.64
CA GLY A 572 1.04 -24.04 -22.66
C GLY A 572 1.24 -25.55 -22.82
N LYS A 573 2.42 -26.05 -22.43
CA LYS A 573 2.78 -27.49 -22.49
C LYS A 573 2.64 -28.21 -21.15
N LYS A 574 2.26 -27.49 -20.09
CA LYS A 574 2.14 -28.04 -18.74
C LYS A 574 0.67 -28.36 -18.46
N PHE A 575 0.46 -29.38 -17.64
CA PHE A 575 -0.86 -29.76 -17.16
C PHE A 575 -0.84 -29.66 -15.64
N PHE A 576 -1.89 -29.07 -15.08
CA PHE A 576 -2.06 -28.92 -13.64
C PHE A 576 -3.34 -29.60 -13.19
N TYR A 577 -3.26 -30.22 -12.02
CA TYR A 577 -4.37 -30.95 -11.41
C TYR A 577 -4.58 -30.48 -9.98
N ARG A 578 -5.84 -30.25 -9.59
CA ARG A 578 -6.25 -30.04 -8.20
C ARG A 578 -7.30 -31.09 -7.87
N GLU A 579 -7.14 -31.74 -6.74
CA GLU A 579 -8.13 -32.66 -6.19
C GLU A 579 -9.48 -31.93 -5.90
N PRO A 580 -10.58 -32.67 -5.74
CA PRO A 580 -11.86 -32.11 -5.31
C PRO A 580 -11.75 -31.44 -3.93
N ILE A 581 -12.45 -30.32 -3.75
CA ILE A 581 -12.56 -29.67 -2.44
C ILE A 581 -13.87 -30.15 -1.79
N PRO A 582 -13.83 -30.78 -0.61
CA PRO A 582 -15.03 -31.29 0.03
C PRO A 582 -15.95 -30.13 0.45
N GLY A 583 -17.26 -30.38 0.40
CA GLY A 583 -18.25 -29.47 0.95
C GLY A 583 -18.33 -29.63 2.46
N ALA A 584 -18.47 -28.52 3.18
CA ALA A 584 -18.65 -28.48 4.62
C ALA A 584 -19.64 -27.38 5.01
N ASN A 585 -20.63 -27.72 5.82
CA ASN A 585 -21.57 -26.76 6.40
C ASN A 585 -21.05 -26.15 7.69
N PHE A 586 -20.02 -26.72 8.31
CA PHE A 586 -19.53 -26.30 9.62
C PHE A 586 -18.01 -26.13 9.59
N PHE A 587 -17.52 -25.08 10.24
CA PHE A 587 -16.09 -24.85 10.45
C PHE A 587 -15.86 -24.19 11.80
N GLU A 588 -14.86 -24.66 12.53
CA GLU A 588 -14.44 -24.10 13.82
C GLU A 588 -13.11 -23.36 13.65
N MET A 589 -13.10 -22.09 14.04
CA MET A 589 -11.94 -21.20 14.05
C MET A 589 -11.19 -21.32 15.39
N MET A 590 -9.90 -20.99 15.38
CA MET A 590 -8.98 -21.21 16.51
C MET A 590 -9.41 -20.51 17.81
N ASP A 591 -10.08 -19.36 17.75
CA ASP A 591 -10.50 -18.57 18.92
C ASP A 591 -11.86 -19.01 19.51
N GLY A 592 -12.29 -20.26 19.26
CA GLY A 592 -13.55 -20.78 19.78
C GLY A 592 -14.76 -20.12 19.15
N ILE A 593 -14.70 -19.82 17.85
CA ILE A 593 -15.83 -19.33 17.07
C ILE A 593 -16.12 -20.37 16.00
N SER A 594 -17.39 -20.69 15.78
CA SER A 594 -17.80 -21.56 14.68
C SER A 594 -18.72 -20.84 13.70
N LEU A 595 -18.61 -21.27 12.44
CA LEU A 595 -19.46 -20.87 11.33
C LEU A 595 -20.26 -22.07 10.87
N GLU A 596 -21.58 -21.92 10.80
CA GLU A 596 -22.50 -22.90 10.23
C GLU A 596 -23.22 -22.29 9.02
N ILE A 597 -23.03 -22.85 7.83
CA ILE A 597 -23.77 -22.47 6.62
C ILE A 597 -25.17 -23.08 6.70
N LEU A 598 -26.18 -22.21 6.75
CA LEU A 598 -27.58 -22.59 6.78
C LEU A 598 -28.17 -22.67 5.37
N GLU A 599 -27.81 -21.71 4.52
CA GLU A 599 -28.29 -21.60 3.14
C GLU A 599 -27.16 -21.01 2.27
N GLU A 600 -26.90 -21.58 1.09
CA GLU A 600 -25.90 -21.07 0.14
C GLU A 600 -26.47 -20.96 -1.28
N SER A 601 -26.57 -19.72 -1.74
CA SER A 601 -26.91 -19.36 -3.12
C SER A 601 -25.78 -18.57 -3.77
N ASP A 602 -25.95 -18.25 -5.06
CA ASP A 602 -24.97 -17.49 -5.83
C ASP A 602 -24.80 -16.03 -5.38
N GLU A 603 -25.85 -15.44 -4.80
CA GLU A 603 -25.85 -14.02 -4.42
C GLU A 603 -25.65 -13.83 -2.91
N VAL A 604 -26.18 -14.76 -2.11
CA VAL A 604 -26.21 -14.66 -0.66
C VAL A 604 -25.93 -16.01 -0.01
N ILE A 605 -25.14 -15.95 1.05
CA ILE A 605 -24.91 -17.07 1.96
C ILE A 605 -25.40 -16.67 3.35
N LYS A 606 -26.21 -17.53 3.95
CA LYS A 606 -26.74 -17.34 5.29
C LYS A 606 -25.95 -18.22 6.24
N ILE A 607 -25.27 -17.58 7.18
CA ILE A 607 -24.41 -18.26 8.14
C ILE A 607 -24.88 -17.98 9.56
N LYS A 608 -24.67 -18.94 10.44
CA LYS A 608 -24.76 -18.77 11.87
C LYS A 608 -23.35 -18.69 12.45
N VAL A 609 -23.07 -17.61 13.16
CA VAL A 609 -21.80 -17.38 13.86
C VAL A 609 -22.05 -17.63 15.33
N THR A 610 -21.32 -18.56 15.95
CA THR A 610 -21.44 -18.85 17.39
C THR A 610 -20.09 -18.80 18.09
N ARG A 611 -20.11 -18.47 19.39
CA ARG A 611 -18.97 -18.67 20.28
C ARG A 611 -19.11 -20.03 20.95
N ASN A 612 -18.10 -20.87 20.79
CA ASN A 612 -18.00 -22.18 21.43
C ASN A 612 -17.59 -21.99 22.90
N GLU A 613 -18.02 -22.90 23.77
CA GLU A 613 -17.52 -22.92 25.15
C GLU A 613 -16.15 -23.57 25.18
N SER A 614 -15.22 -22.95 25.91
CA SER A 614 -13.90 -23.50 26.24
C SER A 614 -14.01 -24.63 27.27
#